data_AF-A0A9D7C040-F1
#
_entry.id   AF-A0A9D7C040-F1
#
_cell.length_a   1.000
_cell.length_b   1.000
_cell.length_c   1.000
_cell.angle_alpha   90.00
_cell.angle_beta   90.00
_cell.angle_gamma   90.00
#
_symmetry.space_group_name_H-M   'P 1'
#
loop_
_entity.id
_entity.type
_entity.pdbx_description
1 polymer ?
#
loop_
_entity_poly.entity_id
_entity_poly.type
_entity_poly.pdbx_seq_one_letter_code
_entity_poly.pdbx_strand_id
1 'polypeptide(L)'
;MVQDVIHIAEWDSFTELQVPVLFFIHQLAADGKIYISAFNGVSYFNVINSPDSLGLECDFSPHSFVLPQYHTDIPSFPNYDLGAAPGGDTCNAVYTTPPQLSLKTSLFSIAPNPVSDWLNIIYQSNEDALFELFDFYGKKVGAISLFHYFKNRLLNVSELPPGVYLAAVSCKEKRFGVRR
;
A
#
# COMPACT_ATOMS: atom_id res chain seq x y z
N MET A 1 -2.74 26.41 27.28
CA MET A 1 -1.52 25.64 26.97
C MET A 1 -0.51 26.62 26.43
N VAL A 2 0.58 26.83 27.15
CA VAL A 2 1.73 27.58 26.63
C VAL A 2 2.36 26.67 25.59
N GLN A 3 2.40 27.07 24.32
CA GLN A 3 3.21 26.35 23.33
C GLN A 3 4.66 26.59 23.71
N ASP A 4 5.32 25.57 24.24
CA ASP A 4 6.78 25.55 24.34
C ASP A 4 7.31 25.52 22.90
N VAL A 5 7.72 26.69 22.40
CA VAL A 5 8.38 26.81 21.11
C VAL A 5 9.86 26.56 21.35
N ILE A 6 10.38 25.48 20.77
CA ILE A 6 11.81 25.18 20.82
C ILE A 6 12.48 25.88 19.65
N HIS A 7 13.37 26.81 19.97
CA HIS A 7 14.17 27.51 18.97
C HIS A 7 15.25 26.59 18.39
N ILE A 8 15.30 26.45 17.06
CA ILE A 8 16.23 25.56 16.36
C ILE A 8 17.26 26.28 15.49
N ALA A 9 16.95 27.46 14.95
CA ALA A 9 17.84 28.20 14.06
C ALA A 9 17.42 29.67 13.86
N GLU A 10 18.42 30.52 13.61
CA GLU A 10 18.25 31.89 13.12
C GLU A 10 18.76 32.01 11.69
N TRP A 11 18.23 32.97 10.93
CA TRP A 11 18.74 33.27 9.58
C TRP A 11 20.13 33.92 9.67
N ASP A 12 21.08 33.38 8.92
CA ASP A 12 22.51 33.71 8.98
C ASP A 12 22.93 34.85 8.02
N SER A 13 21.96 35.61 7.50
CA SER A 13 22.17 36.65 6.49
C SER A 13 22.65 36.15 5.12
N PHE A 14 22.53 34.84 4.83
CA PHE A 14 22.94 34.30 3.54
C PHE A 14 22.06 34.82 2.39
N THR A 15 22.72 35.20 1.28
CA THR A 15 22.06 35.69 0.06
C THR A 15 22.66 35.04 -1.18
N GLU A 16 21.81 34.71 -2.14
CA GLU A 16 22.19 34.31 -3.49
C GLU A 16 21.88 35.45 -4.44
N LEU A 17 22.88 35.97 -5.18
CA LEU A 17 22.69 37.11 -6.08
C LEU A 17 22.00 38.32 -5.41
N GLN A 18 22.37 38.61 -4.15
CA GLN A 18 21.77 39.66 -3.30
C GLN A 18 20.29 39.42 -2.92
N VAL A 19 19.77 38.23 -3.19
CA VAL A 19 18.43 37.78 -2.78
C VAL A 19 18.56 36.93 -1.51
N PRO A 20 17.82 37.23 -0.44
CA PRO A 20 17.93 36.48 0.81
C PRO A 20 17.28 35.10 0.71
N VAL A 21 18.00 34.09 1.20
CA VAL A 21 17.49 32.71 1.34
C VAL A 21 16.79 32.59 2.69
N LEU A 22 15.49 32.92 2.70
CA LEU A 22 14.64 32.92 3.90
C LEU A 22 13.98 31.55 4.12
N PHE A 23 13.24 31.43 5.24
CA PHE A 23 12.42 30.26 5.56
C PHE A 23 10.96 30.56 5.19
N PHE A 24 10.40 29.81 4.24
CA PHE A 24 9.03 30.00 3.76
C PHE A 24 8.21 28.71 3.85
N ILE A 25 7.98 28.01 2.73
CA ILE A 25 7.19 26.78 2.70
C ILE A 25 8.09 25.61 3.07
N HIS A 26 7.58 24.75 3.95
CA HIS A 26 8.25 23.55 4.42
C HIS A 26 7.43 22.31 4.03
N GLN A 27 8.11 21.26 3.62
CA GLN A 27 7.44 20.05 3.14
C GLN A 27 8.29 18.81 3.46
N LEU A 28 7.62 17.79 4.00
CA LEU A 28 8.20 16.46 4.21
C LEU A 28 8.35 15.75 2.85
N ALA A 29 9.55 15.26 2.56
CA ALA A 29 9.85 14.49 1.37
C ALA A 29 9.92 12.98 1.68
N ALA A 30 9.97 12.15 0.63
CA ALA A 30 9.97 10.69 0.74
C ALA A 30 11.22 10.11 1.42
N ASP A 31 12.29 10.89 1.55
CA ASP A 31 13.51 10.53 2.27
C ASP A 31 13.41 10.76 3.78
N GLY A 32 12.24 11.20 4.27
CA GLY A 32 12.00 11.47 5.69
C GLY A 32 12.54 12.82 6.18
N LYS A 33 13.02 13.68 5.27
CA LYS A 33 13.53 15.02 5.61
C LYS A 33 12.52 16.11 5.31
N ILE A 34 12.61 17.23 6.03
CA ILE A 34 11.82 18.42 5.69
C ILE A 34 12.70 19.38 4.91
N TYR A 35 12.27 19.71 3.70
CA TYR A 35 12.88 20.74 2.88
C TYR A 35 12.12 22.05 3.07
N ILE A 36 12.84 23.17 3.11
CA ILE A 36 12.29 24.50 3.34
C ILE A 36 12.76 25.42 2.21
N SER A 37 11.80 25.95 1.45
CA SER A 37 12.01 26.94 0.40
C SER A 37 12.24 28.33 0.97
N ALA A 38 12.85 29.18 0.15
CA ALA A 38 12.74 30.62 0.33
C ALA A 38 11.57 31.15 -0.52
N PHE A 39 10.99 32.26 -0.08
CA PHE A 39 9.95 32.98 -0.82
C PHE A 39 10.43 33.55 -2.17
N ASN A 40 11.74 33.76 -2.31
CA ASN A 40 12.35 34.36 -3.49
C ASN A 40 12.93 33.29 -4.43
N GLY A 41 13.15 33.66 -5.69
CA GLY A 41 13.77 32.79 -6.69
C GLY A 41 15.23 32.49 -6.37
N VAL A 42 15.48 31.44 -5.60
CA VAL A 42 16.82 30.97 -5.19
C VAL A 42 16.99 29.50 -5.55
N SER A 43 18.23 29.02 -5.62
CA SER A 43 18.56 27.62 -5.93
C SER A 43 18.66 26.74 -4.68
N TYR A 44 18.59 27.34 -3.48
CA TYR A 44 18.83 26.65 -2.21
C TYR A 44 17.53 26.22 -1.51
N PHE A 45 17.54 25.04 -0.92
CA PHE A 45 16.65 24.62 0.16
C PHE A 45 17.43 24.54 1.47
N ASN A 46 16.75 24.90 2.56
CA ASN A 46 17.18 24.57 3.92
C ASN A 46 16.59 23.19 4.28
N VAL A 47 17.32 22.38 5.04
CA VAL A 47 16.93 20.98 5.30
C VAL A 47 16.92 20.72 6.80
N ILE A 48 15.85 20.09 7.30
CA ILE A 48 15.82 19.44 8.60
C ILE A 48 16.01 17.94 8.35
N ASN A 49 17.15 17.39 8.80
CA ASN A 49 17.50 16.00 8.52
C ASN A 49 16.72 14.99 9.38
N SER A 50 16.35 15.36 10.61
CA SER A 50 15.67 14.48 11.57
C SER A 50 14.43 15.17 12.16
N PRO A 51 13.31 15.26 11.41
CA PRO A 51 12.16 16.07 11.82
C PRO A 51 11.47 15.60 13.11
N ASP A 52 11.60 14.33 13.47
CA ASP A 52 11.03 13.77 14.71
C ASP A 52 11.93 13.98 15.94
N SER A 53 13.15 14.52 15.77
CA SER A 53 14.08 14.79 16.86
C SER A 53 13.86 16.18 17.48
N LEU A 54 14.03 16.28 18.80
CA LEU A 54 13.73 17.51 19.56
C LEU A 54 14.86 18.55 19.49
N GLY A 55 14.51 19.80 19.24
CA GLY A 55 15.44 20.92 19.32
C GLY A 55 16.60 20.81 18.33
N LEU A 56 17.83 20.99 18.81
CA LEU A 56 19.03 20.94 17.96
C LEU A 56 19.30 19.53 17.39
N GLU A 57 18.72 18.49 17.97
CA GLU A 57 18.82 17.11 17.46
C GLU A 57 18.07 16.91 16.14
N CYS A 58 17.24 17.86 15.71
CA CYS A 58 16.60 17.82 14.39
C CYS A 58 17.59 18.01 13.24
N ASP A 59 18.82 18.45 13.55
CA ASP A 59 19.92 18.64 12.61
C ASP A 59 19.52 19.54 11.43
N PHE A 60 19.26 20.80 11.76
CA PHE A 60 18.96 21.83 10.78
C PHE A 60 20.21 22.25 10.00
N SER A 61 20.18 22.00 8.69
CA SER A 61 21.23 22.30 7.73
C SER A 61 20.76 23.40 6.78
N PRO A 62 21.03 24.69 7.06
CA PRO A 62 20.63 25.80 6.18
C PRO A 62 21.36 25.71 4.84
N HIS A 63 20.72 26.20 3.76
CA HIS A 63 21.27 26.29 2.40
C HIS A 63 22.08 25.06 1.93
N SER A 64 21.68 23.86 2.37
CA SER A 64 22.47 22.62 2.23
C SER A 64 22.12 21.80 1.00
N PHE A 65 20.97 22.09 0.39
CA PHE A 65 20.50 21.40 -0.80
C PHE A 65 20.32 22.38 -1.96
N VAL A 66 21.07 22.16 -3.03
CA VAL A 66 21.15 23.08 -4.19
C VAL A 66 20.49 22.43 -5.40
N LEU A 67 19.49 23.11 -5.95
CA LEU A 67 18.83 22.74 -7.19
C LEU A 67 19.58 23.32 -8.41
N PRO A 68 19.49 22.67 -9.59
CA PRO A 68 20.10 23.18 -10.82
C PRO A 68 19.36 24.41 -11.39
N GLN A 69 18.21 24.78 -10.84
CA GLN A 69 17.40 25.93 -11.25
C GLN A 69 16.85 26.66 -10.03
N TYR A 70 16.55 27.95 -10.23
CA TYR A 70 15.82 28.77 -9.27
C TYR A 70 14.39 28.25 -9.08
N HIS A 71 13.96 28.21 -7.83
CA HIS A 71 12.62 27.85 -7.43
C HIS A 71 12.10 28.90 -6.43
N THR A 72 10.79 28.91 -6.22
CA THR A 72 10.12 29.77 -5.22
C THR A 72 9.22 28.97 -4.28
N ASP A 73 9.11 27.66 -4.49
CA ASP A 73 8.12 26.81 -3.83
C ASP A 73 8.55 25.34 -3.86
N ILE A 74 7.93 24.53 -3.00
CA ILE A 74 8.09 23.08 -2.94
C ILE A 74 6.77 22.43 -3.36
N PRO A 75 6.77 21.46 -4.29
CA PRO A 75 5.59 20.68 -4.61
C PRO A 75 5.01 19.99 -3.38
N SER A 76 3.69 19.84 -3.32
CA SER A 76 3.09 18.99 -2.29
C SER A 76 3.46 17.53 -2.54
N PHE A 77 3.96 16.86 -1.49
CA PHE A 77 4.18 15.42 -1.48
C PHE A 77 3.13 14.80 -0.56
N PRO A 78 1.99 14.30 -1.09
CA PRO A 78 1.06 13.53 -0.30
C PRO A 78 1.80 12.33 0.31
N ASN A 79 1.65 12.14 1.61
CA ASN A 79 2.21 10.96 2.26
C ASN A 79 1.24 9.78 2.01
N TYR A 80 1.63 8.90 1.08
CA TYR A 80 0.87 7.73 0.67
C TYR A 80 0.96 6.55 1.66
N ASP A 81 1.88 6.62 2.62
CA ASP A 81 2.03 5.61 3.69
C ASP A 81 1.06 5.85 4.85
N LEU A 82 0.43 7.02 4.89
CA LEU A 82 -0.75 7.26 5.71
C LEU A 82 -1.87 6.37 5.18
N GLY A 83 -2.05 5.22 5.84
CA GLY A 83 -3.23 4.39 5.65
C GLY A 83 -4.52 5.18 5.86
N ALA A 84 -5.67 4.53 5.62
CA ALA A 84 -6.97 5.20 5.73
C ALA A 84 -7.11 5.97 7.05
N ALA A 85 -7.37 7.28 6.96
CA ALA A 85 -7.54 8.13 8.12
C ALA A 85 -8.70 7.60 9.00
N PRO A 86 -8.48 7.36 10.32
CA PRO A 86 -9.55 6.95 11.21
C PRO A 86 -10.50 8.13 11.44
N GLY A 87 -11.78 7.94 11.11
CA GLY A 87 -12.82 8.97 11.24
C GLY A 87 -12.87 9.87 10.00
N GLY A 88 -13.39 9.36 8.89
CA GLY A 88 -13.53 10.16 7.69
C GLY A 88 -14.68 11.14 7.80
N ASP A 89 -14.31 12.42 7.86
CA ASP A 89 -15.16 13.58 7.60
C ASP A 89 -14.38 14.61 6.77
N THR A 90 -13.79 14.17 5.66
CA THR A 90 -13.52 15.07 4.55
C THR A 90 -14.39 14.63 3.38
N CYS A 91 -15.38 15.46 3.06
CA CYS A 91 -16.30 15.26 1.95
C CYS A 91 -15.49 14.85 0.71
N ASN A 92 -15.76 13.63 0.22
CA ASN A 92 -15.24 13.01 -1.00
C ASN A 92 -14.12 11.95 -0.90
N ALA A 93 -13.79 11.43 0.28
CA ALA A 93 -13.08 10.14 0.35
C ALA A 93 -14.05 8.99 0.01
N VAL A 94 -14.11 8.57 -1.25
CA VAL A 94 -14.73 7.28 -1.60
C VAL A 94 -13.88 6.22 -0.91
N TYR A 95 -14.44 5.62 0.14
CA TYR A 95 -13.93 4.38 0.69
C TYR A 95 -14.08 3.29 -0.37
N THR A 96 -13.11 3.15 -1.26
CA THR A 96 -12.65 1.81 -1.56
C THR A 96 -11.64 1.54 -0.46
N THR A 97 -12.11 1.03 0.68
CA THR A 97 -11.26 0.10 1.42
C THR A 97 -10.69 -0.83 0.34
N PRO A 98 -9.37 -0.85 0.06
CA PRO A 98 -8.84 -2.08 -0.47
C PRO A 98 -9.35 -3.10 0.54
N PRO A 99 -10.10 -4.14 0.13
CA PRO A 99 -10.41 -5.21 1.07
C PRO A 99 -9.07 -5.52 1.70
N GLN A 100 -8.94 -5.30 3.01
CA GLN A 100 -7.71 -5.67 3.68
C GLN A 100 -7.53 -7.10 3.24
N LEU A 101 -6.50 -7.33 2.43
CA LEU A 101 -5.99 -8.65 2.19
C LEU A 101 -5.33 -9.04 3.52
N SER A 102 -6.13 -9.08 4.60
CA SER A 102 -6.15 -10.22 5.47
C SER A 102 -6.00 -11.38 4.51
N LEU A 103 -4.80 -11.91 4.46
CA LEU A 103 -4.53 -13.19 3.85
C LEU A 103 -5.51 -14.10 4.60
N LYS A 104 -6.75 -14.21 4.10
CA LYS A 104 -7.67 -15.26 4.47
C LYS A 104 -6.81 -16.47 4.25
N THR A 105 -6.38 -17.09 5.34
CA THR A 105 -5.54 -18.27 5.32
C THR A 105 -6.10 -19.14 4.22
N SER A 106 -5.37 -19.24 3.12
CA SER A 106 -5.92 -19.78 1.89
C SER A 106 -6.39 -21.19 2.23
N LEU A 107 -7.71 -21.39 2.30
CA LEU A 107 -8.33 -22.63 2.80
C LEU A 107 -7.92 -23.85 1.96
N PHE A 108 -7.32 -23.58 0.81
CA PHE A 108 -6.69 -24.54 -0.07
C PHE A 108 -5.45 -23.93 -0.73
N SER A 109 -4.56 -24.80 -1.21
CA SER A 109 -3.44 -24.47 -2.09
C SER A 109 -3.46 -25.40 -3.30
N ILE A 110 -2.92 -24.95 -4.43
CA ILE A 110 -2.83 -25.74 -5.67
C ILE A 110 -1.39 -25.81 -6.16
N ALA A 111 -0.96 -26.99 -6.59
CA ALA A 111 0.39 -27.21 -7.11
C ALA A 111 0.41 -28.37 -8.14
N PRO A 112 1.28 -28.34 -9.15
CA PRO A 112 2.10 -27.19 -9.54
C PRO A 112 1.23 -26.12 -10.22
N ASN A 113 1.69 -24.87 -10.21
CA ASN A 113 1.15 -23.81 -11.04
C ASN A 113 2.35 -23.10 -11.68
N PRO A 114 2.65 -23.28 -12.98
CA PRO A 114 1.84 -23.93 -14.06
C PRO A 114 1.75 -25.47 -13.99
N VAL A 115 0.74 -26.06 -14.66
CA VAL A 115 0.48 -27.51 -14.71
C VAL A 115 0.05 -27.95 -16.12
N SER A 116 0.45 -29.16 -16.54
CA SER A 116 0.03 -29.80 -17.80
C SER A 116 -0.91 -30.98 -17.61
N ASP A 117 -0.69 -31.81 -16.58
CA ASP A 117 -1.38 -33.09 -16.45
C ASP A 117 -2.25 -33.18 -15.21
N TRP A 118 -1.62 -33.29 -14.03
CA TRP A 118 -2.33 -33.51 -12.78
C TRP A 118 -2.15 -32.33 -11.84
N LEU A 119 -3.25 -31.63 -11.54
CA LEU A 119 -3.28 -30.57 -10.55
C LEU A 119 -3.55 -31.18 -9.17
N ASN A 120 -2.64 -30.94 -8.22
CA ASN A 120 -2.82 -31.32 -6.82
C ASN A 120 -3.44 -30.16 -6.03
N ILE A 121 -4.56 -30.45 -5.40
CA ILE A 121 -5.32 -29.52 -4.56
C ILE A 121 -5.13 -29.96 -3.10
N ILE A 122 -4.50 -29.10 -2.31
CA ILE A 122 -4.22 -29.29 -0.88
C ILE A 122 -5.28 -28.51 -0.10
N TYR A 123 -6.22 -29.20 0.53
CA TYR A 123 -7.33 -28.62 1.27
C TYR A 123 -7.09 -28.69 2.78
N GLN A 124 -7.23 -27.55 3.46
CA GLN A 124 -6.88 -27.38 4.88
C GLN A 124 -8.07 -26.99 5.77
N SER A 125 -9.28 -26.98 5.23
CA SER A 125 -10.49 -26.63 5.98
C SER A 125 -11.16 -27.85 6.63
N ASN A 126 -11.93 -27.59 7.69
CA ASN A 126 -12.68 -28.61 8.44
C ASN A 126 -14.09 -28.89 7.88
N GLU A 127 -14.49 -28.19 6.82
CA GLU A 127 -15.82 -28.30 6.21
C GLU A 127 -15.71 -28.93 4.81
N ASP A 128 -16.72 -29.68 4.39
CA ASP A 128 -16.78 -30.17 3.01
C ASP A 128 -17.04 -29.02 2.03
N ALA A 129 -16.33 -29.03 0.90
CA ALA A 129 -16.44 -28.00 -0.13
C ALA A 129 -16.42 -28.59 -1.54
N LEU A 130 -16.77 -27.75 -2.51
CA LEU A 130 -16.67 -28.05 -3.92
C LEU A 130 -15.57 -27.18 -4.53
N PHE A 131 -14.57 -27.80 -5.14
CA PHE A 131 -13.61 -27.12 -5.98
C PHE A 131 -14.16 -27.05 -7.40
N GLU A 132 -14.13 -25.87 -8.00
CA GLU A 132 -14.57 -25.60 -9.37
C GLU A 132 -13.48 -24.87 -10.14
N LEU A 133 -13.29 -25.26 -11.39
CA LEU A 133 -12.35 -24.64 -12.31
C LEU A 133 -13.13 -23.92 -13.41
N PHE A 134 -12.76 -22.67 -13.67
CA PHE A 134 -13.38 -21.80 -14.66
C PHE A 134 -12.37 -21.36 -15.70
N ASP A 135 -12.82 -21.30 -16.95
CA ASP A 135 -12.13 -20.62 -18.03
C ASP A 135 -12.15 -19.09 -17.81
N PHE A 136 -11.34 -18.33 -18.54
CA PHE A 136 -11.30 -16.87 -18.45
C PHE A 136 -12.63 -16.19 -18.85
N TYR A 137 -13.48 -16.88 -19.61
CA TYR A 137 -14.86 -16.46 -19.89
C TYR A 137 -15.86 -16.77 -18.75
N GLY A 138 -15.42 -17.37 -17.64
CA GLY A 138 -16.29 -17.77 -16.53
C GLY A 138 -17.07 -19.08 -16.76
N LYS A 139 -16.76 -19.83 -17.81
CA LYS A 139 -17.36 -21.14 -18.08
C LYS A 139 -16.73 -22.20 -17.17
N LYS A 140 -17.54 -22.97 -16.45
CA LYS A 140 -17.06 -24.10 -15.64
C LYS A 140 -16.52 -25.22 -16.53
N VAL A 141 -15.26 -25.61 -16.33
CA VAL A 141 -14.55 -26.65 -17.08
C VAL A 141 -14.23 -27.90 -16.25
N GLY A 142 -14.26 -27.80 -14.91
CA GLY A 142 -14.03 -28.95 -14.03
C GLY A 142 -14.62 -28.72 -12.63
N ALA A 143 -14.93 -29.81 -11.94
CA ALA A 143 -15.38 -29.75 -10.55
C ALA A 143 -15.03 -31.04 -9.78
N ILE A 144 -14.63 -30.91 -8.51
CA ILE A 144 -14.36 -32.03 -7.62
C ILE A 144 -14.78 -31.70 -6.18
N SER A 145 -15.36 -32.68 -5.49
CA SER A 145 -15.68 -32.55 -4.07
C SER A 145 -14.42 -32.68 -3.20
N LEU A 146 -14.17 -31.66 -2.39
CA LEU A 146 -13.15 -31.64 -1.35
C LEU A 146 -13.81 -32.05 -0.02
N PHE A 147 -13.29 -33.10 0.59
CA PHE A 147 -13.78 -33.55 1.88
C PHE A 147 -12.78 -33.23 2.98
N HIS A 148 -13.26 -32.85 4.16
CA HIS A 148 -12.39 -32.43 5.27
C HIS A 148 -11.39 -33.53 5.71
N TYR A 149 -11.69 -34.80 5.46
CA TYR A 149 -10.83 -35.94 5.82
C TYR A 149 -9.77 -36.26 4.75
N PHE A 150 -9.88 -35.71 3.54
CA PHE A 150 -8.91 -35.89 2.47
C PHE A 150 -8.20 -34.58 2.15
N LYS A 151 -6.98 -34.44 2.66
CA LYS A 151 -6.17 -33.23 2.47
C LYS A 151 -5.70 -33.02 1.03
N ASN A 152 -5.50 -34.09 0.27
CA ASN A 152 -4.98 -34.01 -1.09
C ASN A 152 -5.98 -34.60 -2.10
N ARG A 153 -6.17 -33.91 -3.21
CA ARG A 153 -6.99 -34.35 -4.35
C ARG A 153 -6.28 -34.05 -5.66
N LEU A 154 -6.35 -35.00 -6.59
CA LEU A 154 -5.82 -34.84 -7.93
C LEU A 154 -6.96 -34.58 -8.92
N LEU A 155 -6.75 -33.61 -9.80
CA LEU A 155 -7.63 -33.30 -10.92
C LEU A 155 -6.83 -33.40 -12.22
N ASN A 156 -7.33 -34.17 -13.18
CA ASN A 156 -6.75 -34.24 -14.52
C ASN A 156 -7.12 -32.97 -15.29
N VAL A 157 -6.11 -32.27 -15.81
CA VAL A 157 -6.23 -31.06 -16.63
C VAL A 157 -5.61 -31.22 -18.02
N SER A 158 -5.11 -32.41 -18.40
CA SER A 158 -4.48 -32.68 -19.71
C SER A 158 -5.38 -32.39 -20.91
N GLU A 159 -6.71 -32.46 -20.73
CA GLU A 159 -7.69 -32.21 -21.80
C GLU A 159 -8.02 -30.71 -21.99
N LEU A 160 -7.52 -29.85 -21.11
CA LEU A 160 -7.79 -28.41 -21.16
C LEU A 160 -6.83 -27.70 -22.12
N PRO A 161 -7.32 -26.76 -22.95
CA PRO A 161 -6.45 -25.97 -23.81
C PRO A 161 -5.48 -25.12 -22.98
N PRO A 162 -4.29 -24.79 -23.51
CA PRO A 162 -3.32 -23.96 -22.80
C PRO A 162 -3.89 -22.56 -22.57
N GLY A 163 -3.90 -22.11 -21.32
CA GLY A 163 -4.51 -20.83 -20.94
C GLY A 163 -4.49 -20.56 -19.44
N VAL A 164 -5.09 -19.45 -19.03
CA VAL A 164 -5.26 -19.06 -17.63
C VAL A 164 -6.63 -19.50 -17.15
N TYR A 165 -6.66 -20.20 -16.02
CA TYR A 165 -7.88 -20.71 -15.39
C TYR A 165 -8.05 -20.13 -13.99
N LEU A 166 -9.30 -19.90 -13.60
CA LEU A 166 -9.67 -19.46 -12.26
C LEU A 166 -10.14 -20.67 -11.45
N ALA A 167 -9.50 -20.90 -10.31
CA ALA A 167 -9.92 -21.93 -9.35
C ALA A 167 -10.71 -21.28 -8.21
N ALA A 168 -11.88 -21.82 -7.90
CA ALA A 168 -12.69 -21.39 -6.76
C ALA A 168 -13.08 -22.58 -5.90
N VAL A 169 -13.18 -22.36 -4.59
CA VAL A 169 -13.71 -23.34 -3.64
C VAL A 169 -14.96 -22.76 -3.00
N SER A 170 -16.09 -23.45 -3.14
CA SER A 170 -17.36 -23.10 -2.52
C SER A 170 -17.69 -24.08 -1.40
N CYS A 171 -17.75 -23.58 -0.16
CA CYS A 171 -18.32 -24.35 0.95
C CYS A 171 -19.84 -24.32 0.81
N LYS A 172 -20.52 -25.45 1.07
CA LYS A 172 -21.98 -25.42 1.14
C LYS A 172 -22.39 -24.49 2.28
N GLU A 173 -22.97 -23.32 1.96
CA GLU A 173 -23.75 -22.59 2.94
C GLU A 173 -24.86 -23.50 3.46
N LYS A 174 -24.90 -23.69 4.79
CA LYS A 174 -26.02 -24.35 5.45
C LYS A 174 -27.29 -23.53 5.15
N ARG A 175 -28.05 -23.95 4.14
CA ARG A 175 -29.39 -23.42 3.86
C ARG A 175 -30.34 -23.91 4.96
N PHE A 176 -30.51 -23.11 6.01
CA PHE A 176 -31.60 -23.28 6.95
C PHE A 176 -32.85 -22.61 6.36
N GLY A 177 -33.72 -23.39 5.72
CA GLY A 177 -35.05 -22.94 5.36
C GLY A 177 -36.00 -23.12 6.54
N VAL A 178 -36.46 -22.03 7.14
CA VAL A 178 -37.62 -22.07 8.05
C VAL A 178 -38.87 -21.94 7.19
N ARG A 179 -39.71 -22.98 7.20
CA ARG A 179 -41.05 -22.93 6.64
C ARG A 179 -42.03 -22.65 7.79
N ARG A 180 -42.71 -21.50 7.75
CA ARG A 180 -43.99 -21.29 8.42
C ARG A 180 -44.96 -20.74 7.40
#